data_AF-A0A498Q6U3-F1
#
_entry.id   AF-A0A498Q6U3-F1
#
_cell.length_a   1.000
_cell.length_b   1.000
_cell.length_c   1.000
_cell.angle_alpha   90.00
_cell.angle_beta   90.00
_cell.angle_gamma   90.00
#
_symmetry.space_group_name_H-M   'P 1'
#
loop_
_entity.id
_entity.type
_entity.pdbx_description
1 polymer ?
#
loop_
_entity_poly.entity_id
_entity_poly.type
_entity_poly.pdbx_seq_one_letter_code
_entity_poly.pdbx_strand_id
1 'polypeptide(L)'
;MSERGQSLFGRVAAKVRREVPVEQIRPVLDAGGGAYEEIVAADRLRTDLVSAGLSPLTMSPAESGQLLCSWVAYALQSLADAFVEAEERSGPPPSPGFLTAVTADQVRLIAVAVPPWIARARRAAADPGYDVAGDVPLPATLPPWVQVEPCPLSHPTGMRNAAATMFERRQLAMADFERATSSHAGVQSDMRARVAALQALLDATPGSVRGSLRAREHEAAEVALRELVNRCFELGQMLSRPRLLRGRSRPPGRTAPQPPVPRRPVADRPDSFYGHHAGYDHHGGHQRSKSRAWRSTTTSRMKPRRTVAAPQGSELSSGGAVGGHGPESRQHHEHRE
;
A
#
# COMPACT_ATOMS: atom_id res chain seq x y z
N MET A 1 -12.95 27.76 17.06
CA MET A 1 -13.33 26.67 16.14
C MET A 1 -14.55 27.13 15.37
N SER A 2 -14.36 27.78 14.23
CA SER A 2 -15.47 28.24 13.38
C SER A 2 -15.79 27.16 12.36
N GLU A 3 -16.93 26.51 12.52
CA GLU A 3 -17.67 25.90 11.40
C GLU A 3 -17.99 27.04 10.41
N ARG A 4 -17.11 27.26 9.44
CA ARG A 4 -17.44 28.13 8.30
C ARG A 4 -18.53 27.42 7.50
N GLY A 5 -19.73 27.98 7.57
CA GLY A 5 -20.89 27.52 6.81
C GLY A 5 -20.56 27.35 5.34
N GLN A 6 -20.50 26.09 4.90
CA GLN A 6 -20.49 25.74 3.49
C GLN A 6 -21.78 26.29 2.87
N SER A 7 -21.66 27.21 1.91
CA SER A 7 -22.82 27.85 1.31
C SER A 7 -23.68 26.80 0.60
N LEU A 8 -25.01 26.91 0.73
CA LEU A 8 -25.98 26.04 0.05
C LEU A 8 -25.75 26.02 -1.48
N PHE A 9 -25.24 27.11 -2.05
CA PHE A 9 -24.89 27.23 -3.46
C PHE A 9 -23.71 26.32 -3.87
N GLY A 10 -22.70 26.15 -3.03
CA GLY A 10 -21.59 25.22 -3.28
C GLY A 10 -22.08 23.77 -3.36
N ARG A 11 -23.01 23.38 -2.48
CA ARG A 11 -23.60 22.03 -2.46
C ARG A 11 -24.46 21.72 -3.69
N VAL A 12 -25.17 22.73 -4.22
CA VAL A 12 -25.99 22.57 -5.44
C VAL A 12 -25.09 22.45 -6.69
N ALA A 13 -24.05 23.28 -6.81
CA ALA A 13 -23.09 23.19 -7.91
C ALA A 13 -22.31 21.86 -7.88
N ALA A 14 -21.92 21.40 -6.70
CA ALA A 14 -21.28 20.10 -6.47
C ALA A 14 -22.16 18.93 -6.92
N LYS A 15 -23.47 18.96 -6.60
CA LYS A 15 -24.42 17.92 -6.99
C LYS A 15 -24.62 17.83 -8.50
N VAL A 16 -24.56 18.96 -9.20
CA VAL A 16 -24.58 19.01 -10.68
C VAL A 16 -23.29 18.42 -11.28
N ARG A 17 -22.15 18.59 -10.59
CA ARG A 17 -20.82 18.08 -10.99
C ARG A 17 -20.51 16.67 -10.49
N ARG A 18 -21.44 16.04 -9.78
CA ARG A 18 -21.25 14.74 -9.09
C ARG A 18 -20.05 14.74 -8.12
N GLU A 19 -19.75 15.88 -7.51
CA GLU A 19 -18.73 16.00 -6.47
C GLU A 19 -19.17 15.25 -5.20
N VAL A 20 -18.22 14.56 -4.57
CA VAL A 20 -18.44 13.72 -3.39
C VAL A 20 -17.81 14.40 -2.18
N PRO A 21 -18.56 14.67 -1.09
CA PRO A 21 -17.98 15.20 0.14
C PRO A 21 -16.90 14.26 0.68
N VAL A 22 -15.76 14.82 1.08
CA VAL A 22 -14.65 14.06 1.67
C VAL A 22 -15.10 13.24 2.89
N GLU A 23 -16.11 13.73 3.62
CA GLU A 23 -16.63 13.04 4.81
C GLU A 23 -17.40 11.75 4.48
N GLN A 24 -17.79 11.54 3.22
CA GLN A 24 -18.34 10.26 2.77
C GLN A 24 -17.23 9.23 2.43
N ILE A 25 -15.99 9.67 2.34
CA ILE A 25 -14.80 8.87 2.04
C ILE A 25 -14.03 8.58 3.32
N ARG A 26 -14.01 9.54 4.26
CA ARG A 26 -13.29 9.46 5.53
C ARG A 26 -13.48 8.14 6.29
N PRO A 27 -14.70 7.58 6.46
CA PRO A 27 -14.86 6.32 7.18
C PRO A 27 -14.12 5.14 6.54
N VAL A 28 -13.97 5.14 5.21
CA VAL A 28 -13.25 4.07 4.49
C VAL A 28 -11.73 4.25 4.66
N LEU A 29 -11.24 5.48 4.67
CA LEU A 29 -9.82 5.78 4.96
C LEU A 29 -9.47 5.45 6.41
N ASP A 30 -10.33 5.83 7.36
CA ASP A 30 -10.12 5.57 8.79
C ASP A 30 -10.05 4.07 9.10
N ALA A 31 -10.83 3.24 8.37
CA ALA A 31 -10.76 1.79 8.48
C ALA A 31 -9.38 1.23 8.05
N GLY A 32 -8.65 1.93 7.19
CA GLY A 32 -7.29 1.62 6.76
C GLY A 32 -6.19 2.27 7.62
N GLY A 33 -6.54 3.16 8.56
CA GLY A 33 -5.57 3.95 9.34
C GLY A 33 -4.56 3.10 10.14
N GLY A 34 -4.92 1.87 10.50
CA GLY A 34 -4.00 0.92 11.15
C GLY A 34 -2.76 0.56 10.30
N ALA A 35 -2.78 0.81 8.98
CA ALA A 35 -1.64 0.52 8.09
C ALA A 35 -0.36 1.25 8.51
N TYR A 36 -0.47 2.45 9.07
CA TYR A 36 0.68 3.23 9.54
C TYR A 36 1.30 2.63 10.82
N GLU A 37 0.49 2.05 11.69
CA GLU A 37 0.98 1.33 12.87
C GLU A 37 1.66 0.01 12.46
N GLU A 38 1.05 -0.72 11.53
CA GLU A 38 1.61 -1.99 11.02
C GLU A 38 2.97 -1.78 10.33
N ILE A 39 3.15 -0.72 9.55
CA ILE A 39 4.46 -0.47 8.92
C ILE A 39 5.54 -0.11 9.94
N VAL A 40 5.20 0.59 11.03
CA VAL A 40 6.14 0.85 12.13
C VAL A 40 6.51 -0.44 12.84
N ALA A 41 5.54 -1.32 13.10
CA ALA A 41 5.79 -2.64 13.67
C ALA A 41 6.67 -3.51 12.76
N ALA A 42 6.42 -3.49 11.45
CA ALA A 42 7.22 -4.18 10.46
C ALA A 42 8.65 -3.62 10.35
N ASP A 43 8.82 -2.30 10.45
CA ASP A 43 10.15 -1.69 10.44
C ASP A 43 10.95 -2.09 11.69
N ARG A 44 10.32 -2.15 12.87
CA ARG A 44 10.94 -2.70 14.10
C ARG A 44 11.33 -4.18 13.94
N LEU A 45 10.41 -5.02 13.47
CA LEU A 45 10.68 -6.43 13.21
C LEU A 45 11.89 -6.60 12.28
N ARG A 46 11.99 -5.80 11.20
CA ARG A 46 13.14 -5.85 10.30
C ARG A 46 14.44 -5.53 11.03
N THR A 47 14.47 -4.45 11.81
CA THR A 47 15.65 -4.06 12.59
C THR A 47 16.05 -5.14 13.59
N ASP A 48 15.10 -5.76 14.28
CA ASP A 48 15.36 -6.83 15.25
C ASP A 48 15.98 -8.06 14.56
N LEU A 49 15.41 -8.48 13.42
CA LEU A 49 15.92 -9.62 12.64
C LEU A 49 17.35 -9.35 12.13
N VAL A 50 17.61 -8.16 11.59
CA VAL A 50 18.95 -7.77 11.13
C VAL A 50 19.93 -7.73 12.30
N SER A 51 19.51 -7.24 13.47
CA SER A 51 20.35 -7.16 14.68
C SER A 51 20.65 -8.55 15.25
N ALA A 52 19.75 -9.51 15.07
CA ALA A 52 19.97 -10.93 15.38
C ALA A 52 20.84 -11.66 14.34
N GLY A 53 21.35 -10.94 13.32
CA GLY A 53 22.17 -11.51 12.26
C GLY A 53 21.38 -12.32 11.22
N LEU A 54 20.05 -12.23 11.22
CA LEU A 54 19.22 -12.93 10.25
C LEU A 54 19.15 -12.16 8.94
N SER A 55 19.36 -12.89 7.83
CA SER A 55 19.25 -12.32 6.50
C SER A 55 17.78 -12.24 6.05
N PRO A 56 17.35 -11.15 5.39
CA PRO A 56 16.04 -11.10 4.71
C PRO A 56 15.78 -12.23 3.72
N LEU A 57 16.85 -12.88 3.23
CA LEU A 57 16.77 -14.03 2.33
C LEU A 57 16.36 -15.33 3.04
N THR A 58 16.60 -15.41 4.36
CA THR A 58 16.40 -16.61 5.19
C THR A 58 15.26 -16.47 6.19
N MET A 59 14.54 -15.35 6.20
CA MET A 59 13.34 -15.15 7.01
C MET A 59 12.31 -16.26 6.79
N SER A 60 11.57 -16.58 7.84
CA SER A 60 10.44 -17.49 7.78
C SER A 60 9.33 -16.94 6.86
N PRO A 61 8.42 -17.81 6.37
CA PRO A 61 7.25 -17.37 5.63
C PRO A 61 6.39 -16.36 6.41
N ALA A 62 6.26 -16.54 7.72
CA ALA A 62 5.49 -15.66 8.60
C ALA A 62 6.14 -14.27 8.72
N GLU A 63 7.44 -14.18 9.04
CA GLU A 63 8.15 -12.89 9.18
C GLU A 63 8.12 -12.10 7.86
N SER A 64 8.51 -12.74 6.75
CA SER A 64 8.48 -12.08 5.44
C SER A 64 7.04 -11.74 4.99
N GLY A 65 6.07 -12.54 5.42
CA GLY A 65 4.64 -12.29 5.22
C GLY A 65 4.16 -11.05 5.99
N GLN A 66 4.57 -10.88 7.25
CA GLN A 66 4.24 -9.71 8.05
C GLN A 66 4.83 -8.44 7.44
N LEU A 67 6.11 -8.45 7.07
CA LEU A 67 6.77 -7.32 6.41
C LEU A 67 6.06 -6.94 5.10
N LEU A 68 5.74 -7.94 4.27
CA LEU A 68 5.09 -7.76 2.97
C LEU A 68 3.68 -7.19 3.11
N CYS A 69 2.85 -7.78 3.98
CA CYS A 69 1.46 -7.35 4.16
C CYS A 69 1.39 -5.94 4.74
N SER A 70 2.26 -5.62 5.69
CA SER A 70 2.37 -4.27 6.28
C SER A 70 2.78 -3.24 5.23
N TRP A 71 3.73 -3.58 4.36
CA TRP A 71 4.11 -2.73 3.24
C TRP A 71 2.95 -2.48 2.28
N VAL A 72 2.24 -3.54 1.86
CA VAL A 72 1.13 -3.40 0.90
C VAL A 72 0.02 -2.54 1.50
N ALA A 73 -0.35 -2.77 2.76
CA ALA A 73 -1.34 -1.94 3.46
C ALA A 73 -0.92 -0.46 3.50
N TYR A 74 0.33 -0.18 3.90
CA TYR A 74 0.87 1.17 3.96
C TYR A 74 0.89 1.87 2.61
N ALA A 75 1.33 1.18 1.56
CA ALA A 75 1.44 1.77 0.23
C ALA A 75 0.05 2.11 -0.33
N LEU A 76 -0.93 1.21 -0.17
CA LEU A 76 -2.31 1.48 -0.59
C LEU A 76 -2.92 2.65 0.20
N GLN A 77 -2.75 2.68 1.53
CA GLN A 77 -3.25 3.78 2.36
C GLN A 77 -2.61 5.12 1.97
N SER A 78 -1.27 5.16 1.81
CA SER A 78 -0.53 6.37 1.43
C SER A 78 -0.95 6.89 0.05
N LEU A 79 -1.25 5.98 -0.90
CA LEU A 79 -1.76 6.37 -2.21
C LEU A 79 -3.16 6.98 -2.12
N ALA A 80 -4.06 6.35 -1.35
CA ALA A 80 -5.41 6.87 -1.14
C ALA A 80 -5.40 8.26 -0.49
N ASP A 81 -4.60 8.45 0.56
CA ASP A 81 -4.47 9.73 1.25
C ASP A 81 -3.85 10.81 0.35
N ALA A 82 -2.84 10.47 -0.46
CA ALA A 82 -2.23 11.41 -1.39
C ALA A 82 -3.20 11.91 -2.48
N PHE A 83 -4.13 11.07 -2.96
CA PHE A 83 -5.17 11.50 -3.91
C PHE A 83 -6.13 12.51 -3.28
N VAL A 84 -6.61 12.24 -2.06
CA VAL A 84 -7.49 13.15 -1.32
C VAL A 84 -6.78 14.47 -1.08
N GLU A 85 -5.54 14.41 -0.58
CA GLU A 85 -4.77 15.60 -0.25
C GLU A 85 -4.43 16.45 -1.49
N ALA A 86 -4.13 15.82 -2.63
CA ALA A 86 -3.88 16.54 -3.87
C ALA A 86 -5.14 17.25 -4.40
N GLU A 87 -6.30 16.60 -4.33
CA GLU A 87 -7.58 17.18 -4.73
C GLU A 87 -7.98 18.34 -3.81
N GLU A 88 -7.89 18.15 -2.49
CA GLU A 88 -8.24 19.20 -1.51
C GLU A 88 -7.36 20.46 -1.66
N ARG A 89 -6.09 20.30 -2.08
CA ARG A 89 -5.19 21.43 -2.36
C ARG A 89 -5.41 22.08 -3.73
N SER A 90 -5.96 21.33 -4.70
CA SER A 90 -6.09 21.79 -6.10
C SER A 90 -7.49 22.25 -6.47
N GLY A 91 -8.49 21.97 -5.63
CA GLY A 91 -9.89 22.30 -5.89
C GLY A 91 -10.09 23.81 -6.10
N PRO A 92 -10.77 24.25 -7.18
CA PRO A 92 -11.11 25.66 -7.35
C PRO A 92 -12.07 26.08 -6.22
N PRO A 93 -11.93 27.28 -5.64
CA PRO A 93 -12.97 27.86 -4.80
C PRO A 93 -14.31 27.83 -5.59
N PRO A 94 -15.43 27.36 -5.01
CA PRO A 94 -15.72 27.29 -3.59
C PRO A 94 -15.92 25.86 -3.02
N SER A 95 -15.36 24.80 -3.60
CA SER A 95 -15.57 23.41 -3.12
C SER A 95 -14.47 22.81 -2.20
N PRO A 96 -13.88 23.51 -1.20
CA PRO A 96 -13.09 22.83 -0.17
C PRO A 96 -13.91 21.72 0.51
N GLY A 97 -13.31 20.54 0.68
CA GLY A 97 -13.95 19.38 1.31
C GLY A 97 -14.78 18.52 0.36
N PHE A 98 -14.63 18.68 -0.95
CA PHE A 98 -15.22 17.80 -1.96
C PHE A 98 -14.15 17.19 -2.87
N LEU A 99 -14.40 15.98 -3.34
CA LEU A 99 -13.62 15.30 -4.36
C LEU A 99 -14.42 15.23 -5.67
N THR A 100 -13.75 15.20 -6.81
CA THR A 100 -14.41 14.76 -8.05
C THR A 100 -14.91 13.32 -7.89
N ALA A 101 -15.96 12.94 -8.63
CA ALA A 101 -16.48 11.57 -8.62
C ALA A 101 -15.37 10.54 -8.90
N VAL A 102 -14.50 10.82 -9.87
CA VAL A 102 -13.41 9.91 -10.26
C VAL A 102 -12.36 9.78 -9.16
N THR A 103 -11.95 10.88 -8.53
CA THR A 103 -11.05 10.82 -7.37
C THR A 103 -11.69 10.01 -6.23
N ALA A 104 -12.98 10.23 -5.94
CA ALA A 104 -13.71 9.49 -4.92
C ALA A 104 -13.78 7.99 -5.22
N ASP A 105 -14.08 7.60 -6.46
CA ASP A 105 -14.13 6.19 -6.88
C ASP A 105 -12.75 5.52 -6.80
N GLN A 106 -11.70 6.22 -7.26
CA GLN A 106 -10.32 5.73 -7.18
C GLN A 106 -9.89 5.52 -5.72
N VAL A 107 -10.18 6.48 -4.84
CA VAL A 107 -9.86 6.39 -3.41
C VAL A 107 -10.63 5.25 -2.75
N ARG A 108 -11.92 5.07 -3.05
CA ARG A 108 -12.71 3.95 -2.53
C ARG A 108 -12.12 2.61 -2.95
N LEU A 109 -11.80 2.43 -4.23
CA LEU A 109 -11.20 1.19 -4.74
C LEU A 109 -9.90 0.83 -4.04
N ILE A 110 -9.05 1.82 -3.73
CA ILE A 110 -7.79 1.61 -3.03
C ILE A 110 -8.02 1.34 -1.54
N ALA A 111 -8.81 2.18 -0.87
CA ALA A 111 -8.98 2.13 0.58
C ALA A 111 -9.67 0.84 1.04
N VAL A 112 -10.63 0.30 0.28
CA VAL A 112 -11.27 -0.99 0.64
C VAL A 112 -10.31 -2.18 0.59
N ALA A 113 -9.20 -2.07 -0.13
CA ALA A 113 -8.18 -3.12 -0.20
C ALA A 113 -7.26 -3.12 1.03
N VAL A 114 -7.18 -2.04 1.82
CA VAL A 114 -6.23 -1.89 2.94
C VAL A 114 -6.52 -2.85 4.10
N PRO A 115 -7.74 -2.94 4.68
CA PRO A 115 -7.97 -3.74 5.88
C PRO A 115 -7.66 -5.25 5.75
N PRO A 116 -7.95 -5.91 4.61
CA PRO A 116 -7.50 -7.29 4.40
C PRO A 116 -5.99 -7.48 4.49
N TRP A 117 -5.17 -6.51 4.07
CA TRP A 117 -3.71 -6.60 4.20
C TRP A 117 -3.25 -6.40 5.65
N ILE A 118 -3.88 -5.48 6.40
CA ILE A 118 -3.65 -5.32 7.85
C ILE A 118 -3.95 -6.64 8.58
N ALA A 119 -5.09 -7.28 8.28
CA ALA A 119 -5.47 -8.55 8.91
C ALA A 119 -4.44 -9.66 8.63
N ARG A 120 -3.90 -9.73 7.41
CA ARG A 120 -2.85 -10.70 7.04
C ARG A 120 -1.52 -10.40 7.73
N ALA A 121 -1.15 -9.13 7.88
CA ALA A 121 0.04 -8.74 8.63
C ALA A 121 -0.04 -9.22 10.09
N ARG A 122 -1.18 -8.95 10.76
CA ARG A 122 -1.42 -9.39 12.13
C ARG A 122 -1.47 -10.91 12.28
N ARG A 123 -2.05 -11.62 11.31
CA ARG A 123 -2.05 -13.09 11.30
C ARG A 123 -0.63 -13.64 11.17
N ALA A 124 0.18 -13.07 10.28
CA ALA A 124 1.57 -13.45 10.12
C ALA A 124 2.40 -13.20 11.39
N ALA A 125 2.09 -12.14 12.14
CA ALA A 125 2.72 -11.87 13.43
C ALA A 125 2.33 -12.89 14.53
N ALA A 126 1.11 -13.44 14.47
CA ALA A 126 0.56 -14.31 15.50
C ALA A 126 0.76 -15.82 15.24
N ASP A 127 0.94 -16.21 13.97
CA ASP A 127 1.04 -17.61 13.53
C ASP A 127 2.37 -17.85 12.79
N PRO A 128 3.36 -18.50 13.43
CA PRO A 128 4.64 -18.82 12.80
C PRO A 128 4.54 -19.73 11.56
N GLY A 129 3.44 -20.49 11.43
CA GLY A 129 3.19 -21.37 10.29
C GLY A 129 2.50 -20.68 9.11
N TYR A 130 2.08 -19.42 9.26
CA TYR A 130 1.33 -18.71 8.24
C TYR A 130 2.21 -18.33 7.03
N ASP A 131 1.75 -18.69 5.83
CA ASP A 131 2.33 -18.22 4.56
C ASP A 131 1.26 -17.50 3.73
N VAL A 132 1.42 -16.19 3.58
CA VAL A 132 0.54 -15.32 2.80
C VAL A 132 0.41 -15.76 1.32
N ALA A 133 1.40 -16.47 0.77
CA ALA A 133 1.34 -16.98 -0.59
C ALA A 133 0.23 -18.03 -0.80
N GLY A 134 -0.28 -18.65 0.28
CA GLY A 134 -1.44 -19.54 0.24
C GLY A 134 -2.79 -18.82 0.17
N ASP A 135 -2.84 -17.54 0.59
CA ASP A 135 -4.08 -16.77 0.70
C ASP A 135 -4.30 -15.82 -0.49
N VAL A 136 -3.22 -15.30 -1.09
CA VAL A 136 -3.29 -14.31 -2.19
C VAL A 136 -2.17 -14.53 -3.21
N PRO A 137 -2.42 -14.22 -4.51
CA PRO A 137 -1.36 -14.21 -5.52
C PRO A 137 -0.26 -13.20 -5.18
N LEU A 138 1.00 -13.60 -5.36
CA LEU A 138 2.16 -12.74 -5.14
C LEU A 138 3.07 -12.68 -6.39
N PRO A 139 3.68 -11.51 -6.70
CA PRO A 139 3.52 -10.23 -6.00
C PRO A 139 2.09 -9.68 -6.10
N ALA A 140 1.68 -8.94 -5.07
CA ALA A 140 0.41 -8.22 -5.07
C ALA A 140 0.41 -7.18 -6.19
N THR A 141 -0.77 -6.92 -6.75
CA THR A 141 -0.98 -5.90 -7.78
C THR A 141 -1.72 -4.71 -7.18
N LEU A 142 -1.44 -3.51 -7.69
CA LEU A 142 -2.27 -2.35 -7.36
C LEU A 142 -3.72 -2.58 -7.85
N PRO A 143 -4.72 -2.01 -7.16
CA PRO A 143 -6.08 -1.89 -7.68
C PRO A 143 -6.09 -1.22 -9.06
N PRO A 144 -7.05 -1.56 -9.94
CA PRO A 144 -7.13 -0.96 -11.26
C PRO A 144 -7.33 0.57 -11.15
N TRP A 145 -6.72 1.29 -12.10
CA TRP A 145 -6.93 2.72 -12.27
C TRP A 145 -8.31 2.98 -12.88
N VAL A 146 -9.09 3.87 -12.26
CA VAL A 146 -10.35 4.36 -12.81
C VAL A 146 -10.05 5.10 -14.11
N GLN A 147 -10.65 4.64 -15.20
CA GLN A 147 -10.44 5.25 -16.52
C GLN A 147 -11.34 6.48 -16.65
N VAL A 148 -10.74 7.64 -16.87
CA VAL A 148 -11.44 8.88 -17.23
C VAL A 148 -10.57 9.71 -18.16
N GLU A 149 -11.20 10.35 -19.14
CA GLU A 149 -10.56 11.35 -19.98
C GLU A 149 -11.39 12.65 -20.00
N PRO A 150 -10.79 13.81 -19.67
CA PRO A 150 -9.42 13.97 -19.19
C PRO A 150 -9.24 13.51 -17.73
N CYS A 151 -8.05 13.02 -17.40
CA CYS A 151 -7.67 12.74 -16.01
C CYS A 151 -7.68 14.03 -15.18
N PRO A 152 -8.17 14.02 -13.92
CA PRO A 152 -8.15 15.20 -13.08
C PRO A 152 -6.72 15.73 -12.87
N LEU A 153 -6.52 17.04 -12.96
CA LEU A 153 -5.19 17.67 -12.82
C LEU A 153 -4.51 17.38 -11.48
N SER A 154 -5.31 17.07 -10.44
CA SER A 154 -4.86 16.66 -9.10
C SER A 154 -4.23 15.26 -9.06
N HIS A 155 -4.62 14.36 -9.97
CA HIS A 155 -4.19 12.95 -9.94
C HIS A 155 -2.68 12.78 -10.12
N PRO A 156 -2.03 13.41 -11.12
CA PRO A 156 -0.57 13.40 -11.22
C PRO A 156 0.14 13.85 -9.94
N THR A 157 -0.34 14.91 -9.29
CA THR A 157 0.23 15.38 -8.02
C THR A 157 0.07 14.35 -6.91
N GLY A 158 -1.10 13.72 -6.78
CA GLY A 158 -1.34 12.65 -5.81
C GLY A 158 -0.43 11.44 -6.04
N MET A 159 -0.33 10.96 -7.28
CA MET A 159 0.54 9.84 -7.64
C MET A 159 2.01 10.13 -7.35
N ARG A 160 2.49 11.34 -7.67
CA ARG A 160 3.87 11.74 -7.39
C ARG A 160 4.15 11.75 -5.90
N ASN A 161 3.29 12.38 -5.11
CA ASN A 161 3.45 12.47 -3.66
C ASN A 161 3.47 11.08 -3.03
N ALA A 162 2.55 10.21 -3.43
CA ALA A 162 2.51 8.83 -2.98
C ALA A 162 3.81 8.07 -3.33
N ALA A 163 4.29 8.19 -4.57
CA ALA A 163 5.52 7.54 -5.00
C ALA A 163 6.74 8.04 -4.20
N ALA A 164 6.86 9.35 -3.98
CA ALA A 164 7.95 9.93 -3.17
C ALA A 164 7.92 9.39 -1.73
N THR A 165 6.76 9.44 -1.07
CA THR A 165 6.58 8.90 0.29
C THR A 165 6.85 7.41 0.40
N MET A 166 6.47 6.63 -0.62
CA MET A 166 6.79 5.20 -0.70
C MET A 166 8.30 4.98 -0.86
N PHE A 167 8.93 5.71 -1.77
CA PHE A 167 10.34 5.58 -2.09
C PHE A 167 11.23 5.94 -0.90
N GLU A 168 10.99 7.09 -0.26
CA GLU A 168 11.73 7.54 0.93
C GLU A 168 11.73 6.47 2.03
N ARG A 169 10.57 5.90 2.35
CA ARG A 169 10.49 4.85 3.38
C ARG A 169 11.25 3.59 2.98
N ARG A 170 11.32 3.25 1.70
CA ARG A 170 12.05 2.05 1.23
C ARG A 170 13.56 2.25 1.19
N GLN A 171 14.07 3.46 1.13
CA GLN A 171 15.51 3.71 1.25
C GLN A 171 16.09 3.22 2.59
N LEU A 172 15.34 3.38 3.69
CA LEU A 172 15.71 2.84 5.00
C LEU A 172 15.76 1.31 4.97
N ALA A 173 14.72 0.66 4.43
CA ALA A 173 14.68 -0.79 4.30
C ALA A 173 15.79 -1.34 3.37
N MET A 174 16.22 -0.55 2.39
CA MET A 174 17.34 -0.89 1.50
C MET A 174 18.67 -0.90 2.25
N ALA A 175 18.94 0.08 3.11
CA ALA A 175 20.17 0.11 3.91
C ALA A 175 20.29 -1.12 4.84
N ASP A 176 19.18 -1.52 5.48
CA ASP A 176 19.10 -2.74 6.29
C ASP A 176 19.31 -3.99 5.43
N PHE A 177 18.69 -4.04 4.25
CA PHE A 177 18.83 -5.14 3.31
C PHE A 177 20.28 -5.32 2.88
N GLU A 178 20.98 -4.24 2.51
CA GLU A 178 22.40 -4.29 2.12
C GLU A 178 23.29 -4.78 3.25
N ARG A 179 23.06 -4.32 4.49
CA ARG A 179 23.83 -4.78 5.65
C ARG A 179 23.67 -6.28 5.87
N ALA A 180 22.44 -6.79 5.78
CA ALA A 180 22.10 -8.18 6.09
C ALA A 180 22.30 -9.16 4.92
N THR A 181 22.74 -8.68 3.75
CA THR A 181 22.96 -9.50 2.55
C THR A 181 24.37 -9.35 1.98
N SER A 182 25.35 -8.89 2.78
CA SER A 182 26.72 -8.60 2.34
C SER A 182 27.42 -9.77 1.63
N SER A 183 27.07 -11.01 1.96
CA SER A 183 27.55 -12.23 1.30
C SER A 183 26.86 -12.55 -0.04
N HIS A 184 25.89 -11.75 -0.48
CA HIS A 184 25.05 -11.99 -1.66
C HIS A 184 25.15 -10.83 -2.68
N ALA A 185 26.37 -10.55 -3.14
CA ALA A 185 26.69 -9.38 -3.99
C ALA A 185 25.78 -9.22 -5.23
N GLY A 186 25.42 -10.32 -5.91
CA GLY A 186 24.54 -10.27 -7.08
C GLY A 186 23.12 -9.76 -6.76
N VAL A 187 22.55 -10.20 -5.63
CA VAL A 187 21.22 -9.75 -5.18
C VAL A 187 21.25 -8.28 -4.77
N GLN A 188 22.33 -7.84 -4.13
CA GLN A 188 22.50 -6.43 -3.80
C GLN A 188 22.62 -5.55 -5.04
N SER A 189 23.41 -5.98 -6.02
CA SER A 189 23.60 -5.23 -7.26
C SER A 189 22.28 -5.06 -8.03
N ASP A 190 21.47 -6.11 -8.14
CA ASP A 190 20.13 -6.02 -8.76
C ASP A 190 19.23 -5.04 -8.01
N MET A 191 19.19 -5.12 -6.67
CA MET A 191 18.35 -4.23 -5.87
C MET A 191 18.81 -2.77 -5.95
N ARG A 192 20.12 -2.50 -5.90
CA ARG A 192 20.69 -1.15 -6.09
C ARG A 192 20.33 -0.58 -7.46
N ALA A 193 20.44 -1.38 -8.52
CA ALA A 193 20.08 -0.96 -9.86
C ALA A 193 18.59 -0.56 -9.95
N ARG A 194 17.69 -1.32 -9.29
CA ARG A 194 16.26 -0.99 -9.23
C ARG A 194 15.98 0.31 -8.47
N VAL A 195 16.65 0.52 -7.33
CA VAL A 195 16.53 1.77 -6.54
C VAL A 195 17.03 2.96 -7.34
N ALA A 196 18.20 2.85 -8.00
CA ALA A 196 18.74 3.91 -8.84
C ALA A 196 17.83 4.25 -10.02
N ALA A 197 17.27 3.23 -10.70
CA ALA A 197 16.32 3.44 -11.78
C ALA A 197 15.03 4.14 -11.33
N LEU A 198 14.55 3.83 -10.13
CA LEU A 198 13.40 4.49 -9.52
C LEU A 198 13.66 5.94 -9.15
N GLN A 199 14.83 6.23 -8.55
CA GLN A 199 15.26 7.59 -8.24
C GLN A 199 15.32 8.45 -9.52
N ALA A 200 15.96 7.93 -10.56
CA ALA A 200 16.05 8.62 -11.85
C ALA A 200 14.66 8.92 -12.46
N LEU A 201 13.70 7.98 -12.35
CA LEU A 201 12.33 8.18 -12.82
C LEU A 201 11.58 9.25 -11.99
N LEU A 202 11.75 9.25 -10.67
CA LEU A 202 11.17 10.24 -9.78
C LEU A 202 11.71 11.65 -10.06
N ASP A 203 13.01 11.77 -10.30
CA ASP A 203 13.71 13.03 -10.62
C ASP A 203 13.32 13.57 -12.00
N ALA A 204 13.18 12.69 -13.00
CA ALA A 204 12.74 13.07 -14.34
C ALA A 204 11.27 13.50 -14.39
N THR A 205 10.46 13.06 -13.42
CA THR A 205 9.05 13.43 -13.36
C THR A 205 8.90 14.84 -12.75
N PRO A 206 8.15 15.78 -13.36
CA PRO A 206 8.02 17.12 -12.81
C PRO A 206 7.36 17.17 -11.43
N GLY A 207 7.93 18.00 -10.54
CA GLY A 207 7.47 18.24 -9.16
C GLY A 207 6.07 18.82 -9.02
N SER A 208 5.68 19.64 -9.99
CA SER A 208 4.50 20.48 -9.91
C SER A 208 3.90 20.61 -11.29
N VAL A 209 2.72 20.04 -11.48
CA VAL A 209 1.83 20.32 -12.61
C VAL A 209 1.11 21.65 -12.32
N ARG A 210 1.87 22.74 -12.18
CA ARG A 210 1.29 24.08 -11.98
C ARG A 210 1.32 24.81 -13.33
N GLY A 211 0.14 25.00 -13.89
CA GLY A 211 -0.07 25.61 -15.21
C GLY A 211 -0.84 24.70 -16.15
N SER A 212 -1.36 25.25 -17.26
CA SER A 212 -1.99 24.44 -18.29
C SER A 212 -0.92 23.63 -19.02
N LEU A 213 -0.58 22.45 -18.49
CA LEU A 213 0.07 21.44 -19.31
C LEU A 213 -0.78 21.25 -20.55
N ARG A 214 -0.13 21.11 -21.70
CA ARG A 214 -0.83 20.67 -22.90
C ARG A 214 -1.40 19.27 -22.60
N ALA A 215 -2.56 18.95 -23.17
CA ALA A 215 -3.23 17.67 -22.90
C ALA A 215 -2.29 16.45 -23.07
N ARG A 216 -1.42 16.47 -24.10
CA ARG A 216 -0.39 15.44 -24.35
C ARG A 216 0.66 15.33 -23.24
N GLU A 217 1.07 16.45 -22.65
CA GLU A 217 2.07 16.45 -21.57
C GLU A 217 1.45 15.91 -20.28
N HIS A 218 0.18 16.22 -20.03
CA HIS A 218 -0.58 15.68 -18.90
C HIS A 218 -0.74 14.15 -19.01
N GLU A 219 -1.14 13.64 -20.18
CA GLU A 219 -1.28 12.21 -20.44
C GLU A 219 0.06 11.46 -20.30
N ALA A 220 1.14 12.01 -20.87
CA ALA A 220 2.47 11.42 -20.74
C ALA A 220 2.95 11.39 -19.28
N ALA A 221 2.70 12.46 -18.51
CA ALA A 221 3.02 12.51 -17.09
C ALA A 221 2.20 11.49 -16.28
N GLU A 222 0.91 11.32 -16.60
CA GLU A 222 0.05 10.33 -15.97
C GLU A 222 0.56 8.90 -16.19
N VAL A 223 0.89 8.52 -17.43
CA VAL A 223 1.43 7.20 -17.74
C VAL A 223 2.74 6.93 -16.98
N ALA A 224 3.66 7.90 -16.98
CA ALA A 224 4.93 7.79 -16.27
C ALA A 224 4.73 7.64 -14.75
N LEU A 225 3.79 8.39 -14.17
CA LEU A 225 3.49 8.36 -12.74
C LEU A 225 2.80 7.07 -12.30
N ARG A 226 1.88 6.52 -13.09
CA ARG A 226 1.28 5.21 -12.83
C ARG A 226 2.34 4.11 -12.78
N GLU A 227 3.28 4.14 -13.73
CA GLU A 227 4.42 3.20 -13.75
C GLU A 227 5.34 3.41 -12.55
N LEU A 228 5.65 4.66 -12.19
CA LEU A 228 6.46 4.98 -11.01
C LEU A 228 5.84 4.45 -9.72
N VAL A 229 4.54 4.69 -9.49
CA VAL A 229 3.81 4.16 -8.33
C VAL A 229 3.85 2.63 -8.32
N ASN A 230 3.65 1.97 -9.47
CA ASN A 230 3.73 0.51 -9.56
C ASN A 230 5.13 -0.01 -9.19
N ARG A 231 6.20 0.61 -9.69
CA ARG A 231 7.58 0.20 -9.37
C ARG A 231 7.94 0.44 -7.91
N CYS A 232 7.51 1.55 -7.31
CA CYS A 232 7.69 1.79 -5.87
C CYS A 232 6.97 0.71 -5.04
N PHE A 233 5.73 0.38 -5.43
CA PHE A 233 4.93 -0.67 -4.80
C PHE A 233 5.63 -2.03 -4.88
N GLU A 234 6.11 -2.43 -6.05
CA GLU A 234 6.86 -3.68 -6.27
C GLU A 234 8.20 -3.72 -5.50
N LEU A 235 8.96 -2.62 -5.50
CA LEU A 235 10.23 -2.53 -4.77
C LEU A 235 10.05 -2.88 -3.30
N GLY A 236 9.03 -2.31 -2.65
CA GLY A 236 8.80 -2.61 -1.24
C GLY A 236 8.34 -4.04 -0.98
N GLN A 237 7.65 -4.67 -1.93
CA GLN A 237 7.33 -6.09 -1.84
C GLN A 237 8.59 -6.96 -1.93
N MET A 238 9.50 -6.64 -2.85
CA MET A 238 10.76 -7.36 -3.01
C MET A 238 11.69 -7.18 -1.81
N LEU A 239 11.77 -5.98 -1.22
CA LEU A 239 12.54 -5.75 0.01
C LEU A 239 11.95 -6.47 1.23
N SER A 240 10.63 -6.67 1.26
CA SER A 240 9.94 -7.35 2.37
C SER A 240 9.96 -8.88 2.23
N ARG A 241 9.90 -9.39 0.99
CA ARG A 241 9.98 -10.82 0.67
C ARG A 241 10.89 -11.03 -0.54
N PRO A 242 12.22 -11.07 -0.34
CA PRO A 242 13.21 -11.15 -1.43
C PRO A 242 13.08 -12.37 -2.35
N ARG A 243 12.38 -13.42 -1.92
CA ARG A 243 12.06 -14.57 -2.79
C ARG A 243 11.26 -14.16 -4.04
N LEU A 244 10.57 -13.02 -4.01
CA LEU A 244 9.88 -12.46 -5.17
C LEU A 244 10.85 -12.04 -6.30
N LEU A 245 12.14 -11.84 -6.01
CA LEU A 245 13.17 -11.56 -7.02
C LEU A 245 13.41 -12.75 -7.96
N ARG A 246 13.21 -13.98 -7.49
CA ARG A 246 13.54 -15.21 -8.24
C ARG A 246 12.44 -15.61 -9.24
N GLY A 247 11.37 -14.85 -9.33
CA GLY A 247 10.30 -15.03 -10.30
C GLY A 247 8.94 -14.78 -9.69
N ARG A 248 8.08 -14.07 -10.44
CA ARG A 248 6.61 -14.14 -10.28
C ARG A 248 6.28 -15.62 -10.14
N SER A 249 5.98 -16.04 -8.93
CA SER A 249 5.67 -17.44 -8.68
C SER A 249 4.45 -17.72 -9.54
N ARG A 250 4.66 -18.49 -10.62
CA ARG A 250 3.57 -19.09 -11.37
C ARG A 250 2.68 -19.72 -10.30
N PRO A 251 1.39 -19.33 -10.19
CA PRO A 251 0.52 -19.93 -9.18
C PRO A 251 0.69 -21.43 -9.30
N PRO A 252 0.85 -22.17 -8.17
CA PRO A 252 1.04 -23.61 -8.21
C PRO A 252 0.01 -24.13 -9.18
N GLY A 253 0.49 -24.68 -10.30
CA GLY A 253 -0.35 -24.98 -11.43
C GLY A 253 -1.53 -25.73 -10.87
N ARG A 254 -2.72 -25.13 -10.93
CA ARG A 254 -3.96 -25.88 -10.89
C ARG A 254 -3.69 -26.92 -11.96
N THR A 255 -3.40 -28.16 -11.55
CA THR A 255 -3.23 -29.27 -12.46
C THR A 255 -4.50 -29.19 -13.27
N ALA A 256 -4.39 -28.71 -14.51
CA ALA A 256 -5.51 -28.78 -15.41
C ALA A 256 -5.91 -30.26 -15.32
N PRO A 257 -7.17 -30.58 -14.98
CA PRO A 257 -7.59 -31.97 -14.92
C PRO A 257 -7.11 -32.56 -16.24
N GLN A 258 -6.18 -33.52 -16.16
CA GLN A 258 -5.68 -34.15 -17.37
C GLN A 258 -6.93 -34.58 -18.11
N PRO A 259 -7.15 -34.10 -19.36
CA PRO A 259 -8.24 -34.64 -20.15
C PRO A 259 -8.08 -36.16 -20.08
N PRO A 260 -9.15 -36.90 -19.75
CA PRO A 260 -9.04 -38.34 -19.53
C PRO A 260 -8.28 -38.90 -20.72
N VAL A 261 -7.10 -39.47 -20.45
CA VAL A 261 -6.31 -40.14 -21.47
C VAL A 261 -7.28 -41.13 -22.11
N PRO A 262 -7.58 -41.02 -23.42
CA PRO A 262 -8.49 -41.95 -24.05
C PRO A 262 -7.90 -43.34 -23.84
N ARG A 263 -8.56 -44.12 -22.96
CA ARG A 263 -8.18 -45.51 -22.73
C ARG A 263 -8.27 -46.17 -24.09
N ARG A 264 -7.12 -46.64 -24.58
CA ARG A 264 -7.05 -47.50 -25.76
C ARG A 264 -8.09 -48.61 -25.55
N PRO A 265 -9.02 -48.83 -26.50
CA PRO A 265 -9.96 -49.94 -26.39
C PRO A 265 -9.13 -51.21 -26.29
N VAL A 266 -9.27 -51.93 -25.17
CA VAL A 266 -8.86 -53.33 -25.11
C VAL A 266 -9.77 -54.04 -26.10
N ALA A 267 -9.15 -54.61 -27.14
CA ALA A 267 -9.85 -55.41 -28.13
C ALA A 267 -10.27 -56.72 -27.47
N ASP A 268 -11.47 -56.75 -26.90
CA ASP A 268 -12.15 -58.00 -26.59
C ASP A 268 -12.97 -58.44 -27.80
N ARG A 269 -12.65 -59.66 -28.23
CA ARG A 269 -13.37 -60.43 -29.23
C ARG A 269 -14.73 -60.91 -28.69
N PRO A 270 -15.65 -61.28 -29.59
CA PRO A 270 -17.07 -61.41 -29.32
C PRO A 270 -17.40 -62.74 -28.66
N ASP A 271 -18.49 -62.79 -27.87
CA ASP A 271 -19.63 -63.64 -28.20
C ASP A 271 -20.79 -63.46 -27.20
N SER A 272 -21.99 -63.36 -27.77
CA SER A 272 -23.28 -63.78 -27.18
C SER A 272 -23.83 -62.95 -26.01
N PHE A 273 -25.11 -62.59 -25.87
CA PHE A 273 -26.35 -62.89 -26.57
C PHE A 273 -27.48 -62.13 -25.80
N TYR A 274 -28.41 -61.52 -26.53
CA TYR A 274 -29.77 -61.04 -26.16
C TYR A 274 -30.11 -60.40 -24.80
N GLY A 275 -30.86 -59.29 -24.85
CA GLY A 275 -31.88 -58.99 -23.81
C GLY A 275 -32.32 -57.54 -23.70
N HIS A 276 -33.52 -57.24 -24.18
CA HIS A 276 -34.28 -55.99 -24.01
C HIS A 276 -34.40 -55.50 -22.55
N HIS A 277 -34.44 -54.18 -22.31
CA HIS A 277 -35.69 -53.41 -22.11
C HIS A 277 -35.44 -51.95 -21.70
N ALA A 278 -36.35 -51.09 -22.19
CA ALA A 278 -36.57 -49.69 -21.85
C ALA A 278 -36.83 -49.46 -20.36
N GLY A 279 -36.49 -48.26 -19.88
CA GLY A 279 -36.97 -47.74 -18.60
C GLY A 279 -36.40 -46.35 -18.32
N TYR A 280 -37.17 -45.32 -18.69
CA TYR A 280 -36.99 -43.96 -18.17
C TYR A 280 -37.40 -43.94 -16.70
N ASP A 281 -36.59 -43.31 -15.84
CA ASP A 281 -37.09 -42.76 -14.58
C ASP A 281 -36.38 -41.42 -14.27
N HIS A 282 -37.19 -40.37 -14.34
CA HIS A 282 -36.93 -39.06 -13.75
C HIS A 282 -37.21 -39.14 -12.25
N HIS A 283 -36.34 -38.62 -11.38
CA HIS A 283 -36.72 -37.90 -10.14
C HIS A 283 -35.51 -37.34 -9.38
N GLY A 284 -35.70 -36.16 -8.78
CA GLY A 284 -34.94 -35.65 -7.63
C GLY A 284 -33.85 -34.64 -7.99
N GLY A 285 -33.77 -33.43 -7.42
CA GLY A 285 -34.51 -32.87 -6.31
C GLY A 285 -34.12 -31.40 -6.11
N HIS A 286 -35.06 -30.61 -5.61
CA HIS A 286 -34.88 -29.21 -5.22
C HIS A 286 -33.90 -29.10 -4.04
N GLN A 287 -32.74 -28.45 -4.24
CA GLN A 287 -31.93 -27.94 -3.14
C GLN A 287 -32.36 -26.50 -2.77
N ARG A 288 -32.98 -26.39 -1.60
CA ARG A 288 -33.18 -25.14 -0.86
C ARG A 288 -31.84 -24.67 -0.27
N SER A 289 -31.31 -23.57 -0.77
CA SER A 289 -30.22 -22.83 -0.13
C SER A 289 -30.79 -21.92 0.96
N LYS A 290 -30.39 -22.19 2.21
CA LYS A 290 -30.73 -21.40 3.41
C LYS A 290 -29.76 -20.23 3.54
N SER A 291 -30.29 -19.01 3.45
CA SER A 291 -29.61 -17.76 3.80
C SER A 291 -29.37 -17.73 5.32
N ARG A 292 -28.11 -17.84 5.76
CA ARG A 292 -27.72 -17.54 7.14
C ARG A 292 -27.30 -16.09 7.25
N ALA A 293 -28.16 -15.30 7.89
CA ALA A 293 -27.84 -13.98 8.41
C ALA A 293 -26.90 -14.13 9.62
N TRP A 294 -25.73 -13.50 9.55
CA TRP A 294 -24.91 -13.24 10.73
C TRP A 294 -25.35 -11.91 11.34
N ARG A 295 -26.04 -11.99 12.48
CA ARG A 295 -26.16 -10.90 13.46
C ARG A 295 -25.05 -11.08 14.48
N SER A 296 -24.36 -10.00 14.78
CA SER A 296 -23.58 -9.87 16.02
C SER A 296 -23.81 -8.46 16.59
N THR A 297 -24.80 -8.37 17.48
CA THR A 297 -24.72 -7.51 18.66
C THR A 297 -23.75 -8.20 19.64
N THR A 298 -22.80 -7.55 20.30
CA THR A 298 -23.03 -6.89 21.59
C THR A 298 -21.72 -6.22 22.09
N THR A 299 -21.86 -4.95 22.46
CA THR A 299 -21.09 -4.07 23.37
C THR A 299 -19.79 -4.53 24.05
N SER A 300 -18.77 -3.67 24.01
CA SER A 300 -18.05 -3.29 25.24
C SER A 300 -17.67 -1.81 25.23
N ARG A 301 -18.28 -1.08 26.16
CA ARG A 301 -18.19 0.37 26.38
C ARG A 301 -17.09 0.61 27.42
N MET A 302 -15.88 0.93 26.99
CA MET A 302 -14.82 1.39 27.91
C MET A 302 -15.04 2.87 28.25
N LYS A 303 -15.25 3.15 29.54
CA LYS A 303 -15.24 4.50 30.13
C LYS A 303 -13.78 5.01 30.24
N PRO A 304 -13.51 6.29 29.99
CA PRO A 304 -12.20 6.88 30.26
C PRO A 304 -12.01 7.15 31.75
N ARG A 305 -10.87 6.74 32.31
CA ARG A 305 -10.44 7.09 33.67
C ARG A 305 -9.41 8.22 33.62
N ARG A 306 -9.83 9.37 34.17
CA ARG A 306 -9.12 10.38 34.96
C ARG A 306 -7.63 10.70 34.65
N THR A 307 -7.45 11.94 34.20
CA THR A 307 -6.63 13.00 34.82
C THR A 307 -5.49 12.57 35.76
N VAL A 308 -4.26 12.86 35.34
CA VAL A 308 -3.10 13.04 36.24
C VAL A 308 -2.58 14.47 36.08
N ALA A 309 -2.37 15.10 37.23
CA ALA A 309 -2.00 16.49 37.42
C ALA A 309 -0.57 16.81 36.96
N ALA A 310 -0.39 18.07 36.53
CA ALA A 310 0.91 18.69 36.35
C ALA A 310 1.56 19.02 37.71
N PRO A 311 2.89 18.87 37.86
CA PRO A 311 3.62 19.54 38.92
C PRO A 311 3.99 20.97 38.49
N GLN A 312 3.48 21.94 39.24
CA GLN A 312 4.02 23.30 39.32
C GLN A 312 5.19 23.32 40.32
N GLY A 313 6.21 24.12 40.02
CA GLY A 313 6.97 24.85 41.03
C GLY A 313 8.32 24.28 41.45
N SER A 314 9.39 24.89 40.95
CA SER A 314 10.55 25.25 41.77
C SER A 314 11.38 26.34 41.07
N GLU A 315 11.11 27.59 41.44
CA GLU A 315 12.06 28.68 41.37
C GLU A 315 13.20 28.39 42.37
N LEU A 316 14.45 28.43 41.92
CA LEU A 316 15.57 28.83 42.77
C LEU A 316 16.55 29.69 41.97
N SER A 317 16.67 30.91 42.47
CA SER A 317 17.57 31.99 42.10
C SER A 317 18.93 31.81 42.77
N SER A 318 20.02 32.08 42.04
CA SER A 318 21.36 32.56 42.44
C SER A 318 22.37 32.06 41.39
N GLY A 319 23.15 32.86 40.66
CA GLY A 319 23.97 33.99 41.09
C GLY A 319 25.43 33.60 40.85
N GLY A 320 26.12 34.24 39.90
CA GLY A 320 27.53 33.95 39.62
C GLY A 320 28.05 34.68 38.38
N ALA A 321 28.57 35.89 38.60
CA ALA A 321 29.23 36.74 37.61
C ALA A 321 30.72 36.40 37.46
N VAL A 322 31.35 37.08 36.48
CA VAL A 322 32.80 37.27 36.25
C VAL A 322 33.46 36.07 35.56
N GLY A 323 34.17 36.19 34.43
CA GLY A 323 34.71 37.32 33.69
C GLY A 323 35.91 36.79 32.86
N GLY A 324 36.40 37.56 31.89
CA GLY A 324 37.75 37.37 31.37
C GLY A 324 37.89 37.27 29.85
N HIS A 325 38.22 38.42 29.26
CA HIS A 325 39.27 38.61 28.26
C HIS A 325 39.25 37.83 26.93
N GLY A 326 39.00 38.58 25.84
CA GLY A 326 39.71 38.37 24.55
C GLY A 326 41.19 38.79 24.66
N PRO A 327 41.91 39.16 23.58
CA PRO A 327 41.52 39.26 22.17
C PRO A 327 42.61 38.75 21.19
N GLU A 328 42.47 39.09 19.90
CA GLU A 328 43.54 39.27 18.88
C GLU A 328 44.31 38.02 18.41
N SER A 329 44.88 37.91 17.22
CA SER A 329 44.88 38.61 15.93
C SER A 329 45.90 37.83 15.08
N ARG A 330 45.66 37.69 13.77
CA ARG A 330 46.64 37.60 12.63
C ARG A 330 46.02 36.73 11.51
N GLN A 331 45.54 37.31 10.41
CA GLN A 331 46.23 37.93 9.27
C GLN A 331 47.14 37.02 8.43
N HIS A 332 46.72 36.91 7.15
CA HIS A 332 47.44 36.87 5.88
C HIS A 332 48.36 35.70 5.50
N HIS A 333 47.99 35.01 4.41
CA HIS A 333 48.74 34.96 3.13
C HIS A 333 47.79 34.44 2.02
N GLU A 334 47.50 35.25 1.00
CA GLU A 334 48.07 35.19 -0.37
C GLU A 334 47.64 33.98 -1.21
N HIS A 335 46.87 34.24 -2.27
CA HIS A 335 47.09 33.63 -3.59
C HIS A 335 46.28 34.33 -4.69
N ARG A 336 47.00 34.78 -5.74
CA ARG A 336 46.63 34.89 -7.17
C ARG A 336 45.44 35.80 -7.51
N GLU A 337 45.46 36.65 -8.54
CA GLU A 337 46.15 36.69 -9.84
C GLU A 337 46.22 38.15 -10.30
#